data_AF-A0AAE0B3V6-F1
#
_entry.id   AF-A0AAE0B3V6-F1
#
_cell.length_a   1.000
_cell.length_b   1.000
_cell.length_c   1.000
_cell.angle_alpha   90.00
_cell.angle_beta   90.00
_cell.angle_gamma   90.00
#
_symmetry.space_group_name_H-M   'P 1'
#
loop_
_entity.id
_entity.type
_entity.pdbx_description
1 polymer ?
#
loop_
_entity_poly.entity_id
_entity_poly.type
_entity_poly.pdbx_seq_one_letter_code
_entity_poly.pdbx_strand_id
1 'polypeptide(L)'
;MVAAKMLKVKMTSIFWSSCATHTINLMLEGIGKLPKFKNTLEKAKSFTIFIYAHHMTLVLMRTFKRKRDIVRPGVTRFASAFLTLQSLLEKKDKLRALFTSTDWEKCKWSKSVKRKAAYNTVLSTIFWNGVKYCLRVFSPLVRVLRLVDRDRKPSMRFLYGELKKAKEEIRVGLKNIESNYRPIFEIIDEKSKGRFDSPLHLAAYVLNPYYFFNGSTSSIYTNEFSNGFYTFTEILYPDDLEKQNLFVNIEFGKYLNK
;
A
#
# COMPACT_ATOMS: atom_id res chain seq x y z
N MET A 1 -8.31 -18.86 8.83
CA MET A 1 -7.47 -19.89 9.48
C MET A 1 -8.28 -20.58 10.56
N VAL A 2 -8.42 -21.91 10.48
CA VAL A 2 -9.19 -22.73 11.45
C VAL A 2 -8.51 -22.74 12.81
N ALA A 3 -7.18 -22.92 12.86
CA ALA A 3 -6.40 -22.91 14.10
C ALA A 3 -6.59 -21.62 14.93
N ALA A 4 -6.57 -20.45 14.28
CA ALA A 4 -6.82 -19.17 14.97
C ALA A 4 -8.22 -19.11 15.62
N LYS A 5 -9.25 -19.68 14.97
CA LYS A 5 -10.59 -19.75 15.57
C LYS A 5 -10.62 -20.68 16.78
N MET A 6 -9.96 -21.84 16.70
CA MET A 6 -9.89 -22.80 17.82
C MET A 6 -9.12 -22.23 19.01
N LEU A 7 -8.02 -21.50 18.77
CA LEU A 7 -7.26 -20.84 19.83
C LEU A 7 -8.07 -19.76 20.54
N LYS A 8 -8.85 -18.94 19.81
CA LYS A 8 -9.74 -17.94 20.42
C LYS A 8 -10.78 -18.56 21.35
N VAL A 9 -11.27 -19.77 21.06
CA VAL A 9 -12.23 -20.48 21.92
C VAL A 9 -11.55 -21.00 23.18
N LYS A 10 -10.32 -21.52 23.08
CA LYS A 10 -9.59 -22.07 24.23
C LYS A 10 -8.93 -20.99 25.11
N MET A 11 -8.56 -19.86 24.53
CA MET A 11 -7.86 -18.75 25.20
C MET A 11 -8.60 -17.46 24.88
N THR A 12 -9.64 -17.16 25.66
CA THR A 12 -10.54 -16.02 25.41
C THR A 12 -9.84 -14.67 25.52
N SER A 13 -8.71 -14.59 26.25
CA SER A 13 -7.92 -13.38 26.41
C SER A 13 -6.88 -13.10 25.32
N ILE A 14 -6.70 -14.02 24.35
CA ILE A 14 -5.69 -13.83 23.31
C ILE A 14 -6.21 -12.96 22.16
N PHE A 15 -5.46 -11.92 21.83
CA PHE A 15 -5.70 -11.19 20.59
C PHE A 15 -5.03 -11.90 19.40
N TRP A 16 -5.80 -12.16 18.35
CA TRP A 16 -5.29 -12.67 17.10
C TRP A 16 -5.54 -11.68 15.96
N SER A 17 -4.48 -11.32 15.24
CA SER A 17 -4.60 -10.52 14.03
C SER A 17 -3.73 -11.10 12.90
N SER A 18 -4.12 -10.79 11.67
CA SER A 18 -3.33 -11.11 10.49
C SER A 18 -2.08 -10.23 10.42
N CYS A 19 -1.01 -10.73 9.79
CA CYS A 19 0.16 -9.91 9.46
C CYS A 19 -0.23 -8.67 8.64
N ALA A 20 0.15 -7.48 9.14
CA ALA A 20 -0.18 -6.22 8.49
C ALA A 20 0.47 -6.07 7.12
N THR A 21 1.76 -6.42 7.00
CA THR A 21 2.49 -6.45 5.73
C THR A 21 1.77 -7.33 4.70
N HIS A 22 1.31 -8.52 5.10
CA HIS A 22 0.57 -9.42 4.22
C HIS A 22 -0.77 -8.81 3.78
N THR A 23 -1.55 -8.26 4.71
CA THR A 23 -2.86 -7.67 4.40
C THR A 23 -2.75 -6.45 3.48
N ILE A 24 -1.75 -5.58 3.66
CA ILE A 24 -1.52 -4.45 2.75
C ILE A 24 -1.07 -4.94 1.36
N ASN A 25 -0.25 -6.00 1.28
CA ASN A 25 0.07 -6.60 -0.02
C ASN A 25 -1.18 -7.13 -0.75
N LEU A 26 -2.15 -7.71 -0.02
CA LEU A 26 -3.42 -8.13 -0.61
C LEU A 26 -4.26 -6.95 -1.12
N MET A 27 -4.23 -5.80 -0.44
CA MET A 27 -4.86 -4.56 -0.92
C MET A 27 -4.21 -4.10 -2.23
N LEU A 28 -2.88 -3.99 -2.25
CA LEU A 28 -2.11 -3.60 -3.42
C LEU A 28 -2.36 -4.55 -4.60
N GLU A 29 -2.48 -5.85 -4.33
CA GLU A 29 -2.83 -6.86 -5.33
C GLU A 29 -4.22 -6.68 -5.91
N GLY A 30 -5.23 -6.52 -5.05
CA GLY A 30 -6.61 -6.34 -5.48
C GLY A 30 -6.74 -5.09 -6.36
N ILE A 31 -6.13 -3.98 -5.94
CA ILE A 31 -6.13 -2.73 -6.70
C ILE A 31 -5.40 -2.91 -8.03
N GLY A 32 -4.23 -3.57 -8.03
CA GLY A 32 -3.46 -3.84 -9.25
C GLY A 32 -4.20 -4.69 -10.29
N LYS A 33 -5.18 -5.49 -9.88
CA LYS A 33 -6.02 -6.31 -10.77
C LYS A 33 -7.15 -5.53 -11.44
N LEU A 34 -7.52 -4.34 -10.95
CA LEU A 34 -8.56 -3.54 -11.59
C LEU A 34 -8.13 -3.16 -13.02
N PRO A 35 -9.06 -3.15 -14.01
CA PRO A 35 -8.73 -2.89 -15.42
C PRO A 35 -7.94 -1.59 -15.64
N LYS A 36 -8.20 -0.57 -14.82
CA LYS A 36 -7.57 0.75 -14.87
C LYS A 36 -6.06 0.72 -14.57
N PHE A 37 -5.59 -0.24 -13.78
CA PHE A 37 -4.17 -0.38 -13.43
C PHE A 37 -3.52 -1.54 -14.19
N LYS A 38 -4.23 -2.67 -14.33
CA LYS A 38 -3.72 -3.93 -14.89
C LYS A 38 -2.93 -3.74 -16.18
N ASN A 39 -3.52 -3.08 -17.17
CA ASN A 39 -2.89 -2.88 -18.48
C ASN A 39 -1.57 -2.08 -18.40
N THR A 40 -1.50 -1.08 -17.52
CA THR A 40 -0.28 -0.29 -17.33
C THR A 40 0.80 -1.13 -16.65
N LEU A 41 0.43 -1.88 -15.61
CA LEU A 41 1.34 -2.74 -14.86
C LEU A 41 1.92 -3.85 -15.74
N GLU A 42 1.09 -4.50 -16.55
CA GLU A 42 1.52 -5.53 -17.50
C GLU A 42 2.43 -4.96 -18.58
N LYS A 43 2.10 -3.79 -19.16
CA LYS A 43 2.98 -3.10 -20.12
C LYS A 43 4.33 -2.74 -19.51
N ALA A 44 4.35 -2.22 -18.28
CA ALA A 44 5.57 -1.89 -17.58
C ALA A 44 6.43 -3.13 -17.29
N LYS A 45 5.81 -4.25 -16.90
CA LYS A 45 6.49 -5.54 -16.71
C LYS A 45 7.07 -6.06 -18.02
N SER A 46 6.29 -6.11 -19.09
CA SER A 46 6.76 -6.56 -20.41
C SER A 46 7.89 -5.68 -20.96
N PHE A 47 7.77 -4.36 -20.77
CA PHE A 47 8.80 -3.42 -21.18
C PHE A 47 10.12 -3.59 -20.41
N THR A 48 10.06 -3.77 -19.09
CA THR A 48 11.24 -4.02 -18.27
C THR A 48 11.89 -5.36 -18.62
N ILE A 49 11.10 -6.43 -18.78
CA ILE A 49 11.60 -7.73 -19.25
C ILE A 49 12.34 -7.57 -20.59
N PHE A 50 11.76 -6.85 -21.55
CA PHE A 50 12.40 -6.61 -22.84
C PHE A 50 13.76 -5.89 -22.72
N ILE A 51 13.86 -4.87 -21.86
CA ILE A 51 15.13 -4.16 -21.66
C ILE A 51 16.22 -5.09 -21.12
N TYR A 52 15.88 -5.95 -20.16
CA TYR A 52 16.85 -6.83 -19.50
C TYR A 52 17.14 -8.12 -20.27
N ALA A 53 16.21 -8.59 -21.11
CA ALA A 53 16.36 -9.83 -21.88
C ALA A 53 17.32 -9.71 -23.08
N HIS A 54 17.61 -8.49 -23.55
CA HIS A 54 18.44 -8.27 -24.73
C HIS A 54 19.75 -7.55 -24.35
N HIS A 55 20.89 -8.21 -24.52
CA HIS A 55 22.19 -7.70 -24.10
C HIS A 55 22.49 -6.29 -24.65
N MET A 56 22.22 -6.03 -25.94
CA MET A 56 22.42 -4.71 -26.54
C MET A 56 21.52 -3.64 -25.93
N THR A 57 20.24 -3.98 -25.70
CA THR A 57 19.29 -3.06 -25.06
C THR A 57 19.72 -2.74 -23.63
N LEU A 58 20.21 -3.73 -22.89
CA LEU A 58 20.72 -3.57 -21.52
C LEU A 58 21.99 -2.71 -21.50
N VAL A 59 22.94 -2.96 -22.40
CA VAL A 59 24.18 -2.18 -22.53
C VAL A 59 23.87 -0.73 -22.86
N LEU A 60 23.06 -0.47 -23.91
CA LEU A 60 22.68 0.88 -24.29
C LEU A 60 21.91 1.59 -23.16
N MET A 61 20.99 0.88 -22.50
CA MET A 61 20.27 1.41 -21.34
C MET A 61 21.24 1.82 -20.22
N ARG A 62 22.27 1.02 -19.93
CA ARG A 62 23.29 1.31 -18.90
C ARG A 62 24.20 2.47 -19.31
N THR A 63 24.56 2.59 -20.59
CA THR A 63 25.37 3.71 -21.13
C THR A 63 24.64 5.04 -20.98
N PHE A 64 23.36 5.10 -21.38
CA PHE A 64 22.53 6.30 -21.23
C PHE A 64 22.20 6.66 -19.77
N LYS A 65 22.44 5.74 -18.81
CA LYS A 65 22.01 5.88 -17.42
C LYS A 65 23.11 5.80 -16.38
N ARG A 66 24.38 5.98 -16.76
CA ARG A 66 25.53 5.90 -15.83
C ARG A 66 25.45 4.62 -14.96
N LYS A 67 25.11 3.48 -15.58
CA LYS A 67 25.01 2.15 -14.94
C LYS A 67 23.92 1.98 -13.85
N ARG A 68 22.90 2.84 -13.76
CA ARG A 68 21.78 2.64 -12.81
C ARG A 68 20.65 1.78 -13.39
N ASP A 69 20.32 0.69 -12.69
CA ASP A 69 19.24 -0.22 -13.07
C ASP A 69 17.83 0.41 -12.96
N ILE A 70 16.92 -0.12 -13.78
CA ILE A 70 15.49 0.23 -13.78
C ILE A 70 14.77 -0.61 -12.72
N VAL A 71 14.98 -1.92 -12.75
CA VAL A 71 14.37 -2.83 -11.77
C VAL A 71 15.01 -2.56 -10.41
N ARG A 72 14.17 -2.32 -9.41
CA ARG A 72 14.60 -2.04 -8.04
C ARG A 72 14.04 -3.14 -7.13
N PRO A 73 14.88 -4.00 -6.56
CA PRO A 73 14.41 -5.04 -5.65
C PRO A 73 13.84 -4.40 -4.38
N GLY A 74 12.75 -4.96 -3.88
CA GLY A 74 12.14 -4.63 -2.60
C GLY A 74 11.77 -5.92 -1.85
N VAL A 75 11.54 -5.81 -0.54
CA VAL A 75 11.27 -6.96 0.35
C VAL A 75 10.08 -7.79 -0.12
N THR A 76 9.08 -7.16 -0.76
CA THR A 76 7.93 -7.84 -1.34
C THR A 76 7.90 -7.69 -2.87
N ARG A 77 7.18 -8.60 -3.54
CA ARG A 77 6.93 -8.51 -4.99
C ARG A 77 6.26 -7.18 -5.38
N PHE A 78 5.36 -6.66 -4.53
CA PHE A 78 4.70 -5.37 -4.76
C PHE A 78 5.64 -4.20 -4.57
N ALA A 79 6.47 -4.20 -3.52
CA ALA A 79 7.48 -3.18 -3.32
C ALA A 79 8.43 -3.12 -4.53
N SER A 80 8.86 -4.28 -5.04
CA SER A 80 9.69 -4.38 -6.25
C SER A 80 9.00 -3.79 -7.48
N ALA A 81 7.73 -4.13 -7.71
CA ALA A 81 6.96 -3.59 -8.83
C ALA A 81 6.76 -2.08 -8.74
N PHE A 82 6.41 -1.56 -7.56
CA PHE A 82 6.25 -0.13 -7.31
C PHE A 82 7.55 0.65 -7.52
N LEU A 83 8.65 0.20 -6.92
CA LEU A 83 9.95 0.84 -7.08
C LEU A 83 10.42 0.83 -8.54
N THR A 84 10.09 -0.24 -9.28
CA THR A 84 10.36 -0.34 -10.72
C THR A 84 9.54 0.66 -11.53
N LEU A 85 8.25 0.86 -11.23
CA LEU A 85 7.43 1.90 -11.87
C LEU A 85 7.96 3.31 -11.59
N GLN A 86 8.35 3.58 -10.35
CA GLN A 86 8.93 4.87 -9.97
C GLN A 86 10.23 5.11 -10.74
N SER A 87 11.09 4.12 -10.78
CA SER A 87 12.35 4.12 -11.53
C SER A 87 12.14 4.30 -13.05
N LEU A 88 11.10 3.69 -13.63
CA LEU A 88 10.71 3.90 -15.01
C LEU A 88 10.34 5.37 -15.27
N LEU A 89 9.50 5.95 -14.41
CA LEU A 89 9.06 7.33 -14.56
C LEU A 89 10.22 8.33 -14.40
N GLU A 90 11.08 8.15 -13.38
CA GLU A 90 12.30 8.96 -13.19
C GLU A 90 13.23 8.93 -14.41
N LYS A 91 13.21 7.83 -15.16
CA LYS A 91 14.09 7.59 -16.31
C LYS A 91 13.39 7.79 -17.64
N LYS A 92 12.18 8.35 -17.65
CA LYS A 92 11.33 8.50 -18.85
C LYS A 92 12.07 9.17 -20.01
N ASP A 93 12.66 10.34 -19.78
CA ASP A 93 13.22 11.13 -20.90
C ASP A 93 14.49 10.48 -21.45
N LYS A 94 15.31 9.89 -20.58
CA LYS A 94 16.48 9.10 -20.99
C LYS A 94 16.09 7.85 -21.77
N LEU A 95 14.99 7.18 -21.37
CA LEU A 95 14.44 6.06 -22.11
C LEU A 95 13.90 6.50 -23.47
N ARG A 96 13.24 7.65 -23.55
CA ARG A 96 12.78 8.20 -24.85
C ARG A 96 13.97 8.48 -25.77
N ALA A 97 14.98 9.20 -25.29
CA ALA A 97 16.18 9.50 -26.05
C ALA A 97 16.90 8.23 -26.53
N LEU A 98 16.99 7.21 -25.67
CA LEU A 98 17.54 5.90 -26.04
C LEU A 98 16.78 5.26 -27.20
N PHE A 99 15.44 5.23 -27.15
CA PHE A 99 14.63 4.55 -28.16
C PHE A 99 14.50 5.36 -29.47
N THR A 100 14.96 6.61 -29.48
CA THR A 100 15.03 7.48 -30.67
C THR A 100 16.46 7.74 -31.14
N SER A 101 17.47 7.06 -30.57
CA SER A 101 18.86 7.27 -30.96
C SER A 101 19.22 6.50 -32.24
N THR A 102 20.20 7.00 -32.98
CA THR A 102 20.76 6.31 -34.16
C THR A 102 21.42 4.97 -33.78
N ASP A 103 22.00 4.88 -32.58
CA ASP A 103 22.55 3.63 -32.03
C ASP A 103 21.46 2.56 -31.82
N TRP A 104 20.25 2.99 -31.45
CA TRP A 104 19.10 2.12 -31.33
C TRP A 104 18.58 1.64 -32.69
N GLU A 105 18.69 2.46 -33.74
CA GLU A 105 18.34 2.09 -35.12
C GLU A 105 19.29 1.04 -35.70
N LYS A 106 20.58 1.13 -35.37
CA LYS A 106 21.64 0.20 -35.81
C LYS A 106 21.57 -1.18 -35.15
N CYS A 107 20.81 -1.35 -34.08
CA CYS A 107 20.68 -2.64 -33.40
C CYS A 107 19.99 -3.70 -34.28
N LYS A 108 20.62 -4.86 -34.53
CA LYS A 108 20.13 -5.97 -35.38
C LYS A 108 18.70 -6.46 -35.08
N TRP A 109 18.20 -6.25 -33.86
CA TRP A 109 16.84 -6.61 -33.42
C TRP A 109 15.76 -5.60 -33.84
N SER A 110 16.13 -4.70 -34.77
CA SER A 110 15.39 -3.53 -35.24
C SER A 110 13.99 -3.86 -35.78
N LYS A 111 13.77 -5.06 -36.31
CA LYS A 111 12.54 -5.47 -37.00
C LYS A 111 11.58 -6.35 -36.17
N SER A 112 11.89 -6.63 -34.89
CA SER A 112 11.05 -7.54 -34.07
C SER A 112 9.76 -6.89 -33.57
N VAL A 113 8.69 -7.69 -33.47
CA VAL A 113 7.39 -7.28 -32.89
C VAL A 113 7.57 -6.72 -31.47
N LYS A 114 8.45 -7.35 -30.68
CA LYS A 114 8.79 -6.93 -29.31
C LYS A 114 9.44 -5.54 -29.26
N ARG A 115 10.30 -5.19 -30.23
CA ARG A 115 10.87 -3.84 -30.33
C ARG A 115 9.81 -2.79 -30.64
N LYS A 116 8.95 -3.05 -31.64
CA LYS A 116 7.86 -2.13 -32.00
C LYS A 116 6.94 -1.87 -30.81
N ALA A 117 6.61 -2.93 -30.06
CA ALA A 117 5.86 -2.81 -28.82
C ALA A 117 6.59 -1.96 -27.75
N ALA A 118 7.89 -2.18 -27.53
CA ALA A 118 8.69 -1.41 -26.57
C ALA A 118 8.83 0.08 -26.96
N TYR A 119 9.09 0.36 -28.24
CA TYR A 119 9.13 1.70 -28.81
C TYR A 119 7.79 2.44 -28.62
N ASN A 120 6.69 1.80 -29.03
CA ASN A 120 5.35 2.33 -28.84
C ASN A 120 5.03 2.59 -27.37
N THR A 121 5.47 1.71 -26.46
CA THR A 121 5.28 1.89 -25.01
C THR A 121 6.02 3.13 -24.49
N VAL A 122 7.28 3.33 -24.89
CA VAL A 122 8.12 4.47 -24.44
C VAL A 122 7.64 5.81 -24.99
N LEU A 123 7.09 5.83 -26.20
CA LEU A 123 6.55 7.06 -26.76
C LEU A 123 5.12 7.35 -26.30
N SER A 124 4.34 6.33 -25.95
CA SER A 124 2.94 6.46 -25.53
C SER A 124 2.75 7.38 -24.32
N THR A 125 2.11 8.53 -24.55
CA THR A 125 1.67 9.43 -23.47
C THR A 125 0.66 8.75 -22.55
N ILE A 126 -0.23 7.91 -23.10
CA ILE A 126 -1.23 7.14 -22.34
C ILE A 126 -0.54 6.22 -21.33
N PHE A 127 0.52 5.51 -21.75
CA PHE A 127 1.29 4.65 -20.85
C PHE A 127 1.90 5.44 -19.70
N TRP A 128 2.59 6.55 -19.97
CA TRP A 128 3.22 7.35 -18.92
C TRP A 128 2.22 8.00 -17.97
N ASN A 129 1.07 8.44 -18.49
CA ASN A 129 -0.03 8.92 -17.65
C ASN A 129 -0.59 7.79 -16.79
N GLY A 130 -0.71 6.58 -17.32
CA GLY A 130 -1.04 5.37 -16.57
C GLY A 130 -0.03 5.08 -15.45
N VAL A 131 1.28 5.18 -15.72
CA VAL A 131 2.33 4.98 -14.72
C VAL A 131 2.22 6.02 -13.59
N LYS A 132 2.04 7.30 -13.94
CA LYS A 132 1.80 8.37 -12.96
C LYS A 132 0.55 8.10 -12.13
N TYR A 133 -0.52 7.62 -12.77
CA TYR A 133 -1.77 7.27 -12.10
C TYR A 133 -1.59 6.12 -11.11
N CYS A 134 -0.89 5.04 -11.51
CA CYS A 134 -0.52 3.94 -10.62
C CYS A 134 0.26 4.43 -9.40
N LEU A 135 1.32 5.23 -9.62
CA LEU A 135 2.15 5.75 -8.53
C LEU A 135 1.35 6.62 -7.56
N ARG A 136 0.40 7.41 -8.07
CA ARG A 136 -0.47 8.24 -7.23
C ARG A 136 -1.34 7.43 -6.28
N VAL A 137 -1.84 6.29 -6.71
CA VAL A 137 -2.70 5.41 -5.90
C VAL A 137 -1.89 4.50 -4.98
N PHE A 138 -0.79 3.93 -5.48
CA PHE A 138 0.00 2.96 -4.71
C PHE A 138 0.95 3.61 -3.70
N SER A 139 1.43 4.84 -3.94
CA SER A 139 2.41 5.49 -3.05
C SER A 139 1.90 5.64 -1.61
N PRO A 140 0.64 6.05 -1.36
CA PRO A 140 0.11 6.09 0.00
C PRO A 140 0.13 4.74 0.71
N LEU A 141 -0.36 3.69 0.06
CA LEU A 141 -0.38 2.33 0.64
C LEU A 141 1.03 1.75 0.83
N VAL A 142 1.98 2.07 -0.05
CA VAL A 142 3.38 1.66 0.10
C VAL A 142 4.06 2.35 1.29
N ARG A 143 3.66 3.59 1.64
CA ARG A 143 4.13 4.22 2.89
C ARG A 143 3.59 3.51 4.13
N VAL A 144 2.31 3.12 4.13
CA VAL A 144 1.74 2.30 5.22
C VAL A 144 2.44 0.94 5.30
N LEU A 145 2.72 0.30 4.16
CA LEU A 145 3.49 -0.94 4.10
C LEU A 145 4.86 -0.77 4.76
N ARG A 146 5.59 0.29 4.39
CA ARG A 146 6.92 0.59 4.97
C ARG A 146 6.87 0.94 6.46
N LEU A 147 5.74 1.44 6.97
CA LEU A 147 5.56 1.72 8.39
C LEU A 147 5.47 0.40 9.17
N VAL A 148 4.69 -0.55 8.69
CA VAL A 148 4.48 -1.83 9.40
C VAL A 148 5.64 -2.80 9.24
N ASP A 149 6.43 -2.65 8.17
CA ASP A 149 7.64 -3.44 7.90
C ASP A 149 8.89 -2.94 8.66
N ARG A 150 8.77 -1.84 9.42
CA ARG A 150 9.86 -1.34 10.26
C ARG A 150 9.85 -2.03 11.62
N ASP A 151 10.83 -2.88 11.87
CA ASP A 151 10.98 -3.57 13.16
C ASP A 151 11.39 -2.66 14.33
N ARG A 152 11.81 -1.41 14.06
CA ARG A 152 12.41 -0.53 15.08
C ARG A 152 11.41 0.28 15.91
N LYS A 153 10.16 0.47 15.47
CA LYS A 153 9.17 1.28 16.18
C LYS A 153 7.81 0.57 16.19
N PRO A 154 7.10 0.53 17.33
CA PRO A 154 5.75 -0.03 17.38
C PRO A 154 4.82 0.65 16.35
N SER A 155 4.41 -0.11 15.35
CA SER A 155 3.64 0.39 14.19
C SER A 155 2.13 0.18 14.34
N MET A 156 1.70 -0.77 15.16
CA MET A 156 0.29 -1.13 15.36
C MET A 156 -0.59 0.08 15.69
N ARG A 157 -0.16 0.92 16.64
CA ARG A 157 -0.88 2.14 17.06
C ARG A 157 -1.02 3.21 15.98
N PHE A 158 -0.27 3.10 14.89
CA PHE A 158 -0.32 4.01 13.75
C PHE A 158 -1.06 3.44 12.54
N LEU A 159 -1.24 2.13 12.48
CA LEU A 159 -1.72 1.44 11.29
C LEU A 159 -3.09 1.96 10.81
N TYR A 160 -4.07 2.03 11.71
CA TYR A 160 -5.41 2.47 11.36
C TYR A 160 -5.43 3.94 10.88
N GLY A 161 -4.76 4.84 11.62
CA GLY A 161 -4.66 6.26 11.28
C GLY A 161 -3.94 6.51 9.96
N GLU A 162 -2.80 5.85 9.74
CA GLU A 162 -2.05 5.97 8.48
C GLU A 162 -2.80 5.36 7.30
N LEU A 163 -3.62 4.33 7.51
CA LEU A 163 -4.50 3.80 6.47
C LEU A 163 -5.63 4.79 6.13
N LYS A 164 -6.26 5.44 7.12
CA LYS A 164 -7.24 6.51 6.89
C LYS A 164 -6.63 7.66 6.10
N LYS A 165 -5.43 8.10 6.50
CA LYS A 165 -4.66 9.12 5.78
C LYS A 165 -4.33 8.68 4.36
N ALA A 166 -3.95 7.41 4.16
CA ALA A 166 -3.68 6.89 2.82
C ALA A 166 -4.93 6.89 1.93
N LYS A 167 -6.11 6.51 2.45
CA LYS A 167 -7.39 6.64 1.74
C LYS A 167 -7.65 8.09 1.34
N GLU A 168 -7.47 9.03 2.25
CA GLU A 168 -7.68 10.46 1.98
C GLU A 168 -6.73 11.00 0.90
N GLU A 169 -5.43 10.66 0.96
CA GLU A 169 -4.47 11.05 -0.06
C GLU A 169 -4.79 10.45 -1.44
N ILE A 170 -5.35 9.23 -1.49
CA ILE A 170 -5.86 8.64 -2.74
C ILE A 170 -7.07 9.44 -3.24
N ARG A 171 -8.04 9.76 -2.37
CA ARG A 171 -9.24 10.53 -2.71
C ARG A 171 -8.88 11.87 -3.35
N VAL A 172 -8.02 12.64 -2.66
CA VAL A 172 -7.52 13.95 -3.14
C VAL A 172 -6.70 13.78 -4.42
N GLY A 173 -5.81 12.78 -4.48
CA GLY A 173 -5.00 12.48 -5.66
C GLY A 173 -5.83 12.14 -6.90
N LEU A 174 -7.03 11.59 -6.69
CA LEU A 174 -8.03 11.27 -7.71
C LEU A 174 -9.08 12.38 -7.89
N LYS A 175 -8.76 13.60 -7.44
CA LYS A 175 -9.55 14.83 -7.59
C LYS A 175 -10.94 14.74 -6.96
N ASN A 176 -11.10 13.93 -5.91
CA ASN A 176 -12.38 13.71 -5.22
C ASN A 176 -13.49 13.16 -6.13
N ILE A 177 -13.15 12.55 -7.27
CA ILE A 177 -14.12 11.93 -8.17
C ILE A 177 -14.43 10.52 -7.64
N GLU A 178 -15.63 10.33 -7.09
CA GLU A 178 -16.04 9.09 -6.41
C GLU A 178 -15.86 7.84 -7.27
N SER A 179 -16.30 7.87 -8.52
CA SER A 179 -16.16 6.74 -9.45
C SER A 179 -14.71 6.29 -9.67
N ASN A 180 -13.72 7.16 -9.39
CA ASN A 180 -12.31 6.81 -9.49
C ASN A 180 -11.74 6.15 -8.23
N TYR A 181 -12.16 6.57 -7.02
CA TYR A 181 -11.60 6.06 -5.77
C TYR A 181 -12.48 5.01 -5.08
N ARG A 182 -13.78 4.97 -5.35
CA ARG A 182 -14.70 4.00 -4.72
C ARG A 182 -14.30 2.55 -4.93
N PRO A 183 -13.97 2.07 -6.14
CA PRO A 183 -13.51 0.68 -6.33
C PRO A 183 -12.21 0.35 -5.59
N ILE A 184 -11.36 1.36 -5.37
CA ILE A 184 -10.12 1.22 -4.61
C ILE A 184 -10.43 1.09 -3.13
N PHE A 185 -11.36 1.90 -2.63
CA PHE A 185 -11.80 1.88 -1.23
C PHE A 185 -12.52 0.58 -0.90
N GLU A 186 -13.38 0.09 -1.78
CA GLU A 186 -14.04 -1.22 -1.62
C GLU A 186 -13.01 -2.34 -1.38
N ILE A 187 -11.92 -2.38 -2.17
CA ILE A 187 -10.83 -3.35 -1.95
C ILE A 187 -10.11 -3.10 -0.63
N ILE A 188 -9.79 -1.85 -0.29
CA ILE A 188 -9.12 -1.53 0.98
C ILE A 188 -9.98 -1.99 2.15
N ASP A 189 -11.28 -1.68 2.12
CA ASP A 189 -12.23 -1.96 3.19
C ASP A 189 -12.51 -3.46 3.30
N GLU A 190 -12.67 -4.17 2.18
CA GLU A 190 -12.80 -5.62 2.17
C GLU A 190 -11.57 -6.31 2.77
N LYS A 191 -10.36 -5.85 2.45
CA LYS A 191 -9.12 -6.45 2.97
C LYS A 191 -8.77 -5.98 4.39
N SER A 192 -9.24 -4.83 4.84
CA SER A 192 -9.03 -4.36 6.22
C SER A 192 -10.01 -4.99 7.21
N LYS A 193 -11.20 -5.39 6.74
CA LYS A 193 -12.30 -5.90 7.59
C LYS A 193 -11.90 -7.07 8.49
N GLY A 194 -12.20 -6.93 9.78
CA GLY A 194 -11.83 -7.85 10.86
C GLY A 194 -10.32 -7.97 11.10
N ARG A 195 -9.49 -7.10 10.53
CA ARG A 195 -8.02 -7.16 10.61
C ARG A 195 -7.43 -5.89 11.15
N PHE A 196 -7.65 -4.77 10.47
CA PHE A 196 -7.12 -3.44 10.84
C PHE A 196 -8.14 -2.58 11.57
N ASP A 197 -9.41 -2.91 11.45
CA ASP A 197 -10.57 -2.43 12.22
C ASP A 197 -10.91 -3.39 13.39
N SER A 198 -10.02 -4.33 13.72
CA SER A 198 -10.20 -5.20 14.89
C SER A 198 -10.18 -4.38 16.19
N PRO A 199 -10.86 -4.83 17.26
CA PRO A 199 -10.83 -4.19 18.58
C PRO A 199 -9.42 -3.77 19.04
N LEU A 200 -8.42 -4.65 18.86
CA LEU A 200 -7.03 -4.37 19.20
C LEU A 200 -6.43 -3.15 18.47
N HIS A 201 -6.67 -3.05 17.16
CA HIS A 201 -6.14 -1.96 16.35
C HIS A 201 -6.91 -0.65 16.58
N LEU A 202 -8.22 -0.72 16.80
CA LEU A 202 -9.04 0.43 17.16
C LEU A 202 -8.60 0.98 18.53
N ALA A 203 -8.47 0.13 19.54
CA ALA A 203 -7.97 0.54 20.86
C ALA A 203 -6.56 1.14 20.77
N ALA A 204 -5.65 0.51 20.02
CA ALA A 204 -4.30 1.05 19.81
C ALA A 204 -4.29 2.42 19.12
N TYR A 205 -5.25 2.69 18.23
CA TYR A 205 -5.42 3.99 17.58
C TYR A 205 -5.97 5.04 18.55
N VAL A 206 -7.00 4.70 19.32
CA VAL A 206 -7.61 5.58 20.33
C VAL A 206 -6.61 5.96 21.42
N LEU A 207 -5.84 5.00 21.93
CA LEU A 207 -4.84 5.19 22.97
C LEU A 207 -3.54 5.85 22.46
N ASN A 208 -3.48 6.30 21.21
CA ASN A 208 -2.30 6.95 20.67
C ASN A 208 -2.38 8.48 20.83
N PRO A 209 -1.54 9.11 21.68
CA PRO A 209 -1.57 10.56 21.91
C PRO A 209 -1.48 11.39 20.63
N TYR A 210 -0.75 10.89 19.63
CA TYR A 210 -0.57 11.58 18.35
C TYR A 210 -1.89 11.81 17.60
N TYR A 211 -2.81 10.84 17.61
CA TYR A 211 -4.13 11.01 17.00
C TYR A 211 -5.14 11.58 17.99
N PHE A 212 -5.01 11.21 19.25
CA PHE A 212 -5.89 11.63 20.32
C PHE A 212 -5.84 13.15 20.57
N PHE A 213 -4.69 13.83 20.47
CA PHE A 213 -4.66 15.28 20.72
C PHE A 213 -4.76 16.16 19.47
N ASN A 214 -4.62 15.58 18.28
CA ASN A 214 -4.45 16.34 17.04
C ASN A 214 -5.79 16.58 16.31
N GLY A 215 -6.90 16.77 17.05
CA GLY A 215 -8.22 17.08 16.48
C GLY A 215 -8.89 15.93 15.70
N SER A 216 -8.32 14.72 15.70
CA SER A 216 -9.00 13.52 15.18
C SER A 216 -10.07 12.98 16.16
N THR A 217 -10.20 13.62 17.32
CA THR A 217 -11.04 13.28 18.48
C THR A 217 -12.52 13.21 18.18
N SER A 218 -13.06 14.09 17.35
CA SER A 218 -14.49 14.04 16.97
C SER A 218 -14.87 12.69 16.33
N SER A 219 -13.91 12.02 15.69
CA SER A 219 -14.11 10.68 15.12
C SER A 219 -13.91 9.54 16.13
N ILE A 220 -13.16 9.75 17.22
CA ILE A 220 -12.87 8.76 18.27
C ILE A 220 -14.10 8.48 19.14
N TYR A 221 -15.04 9.42 19.24
CA TYR A 221 -16.32 9.24 19.94
C TYR A 221 -17.43 8.63 19.08
N THR A 222 -17.14 8.16 17.86
CA THR A 222 -18.15 7.47 17.08
C THR A 222 -18.45 6.10 17.70
N ASN A 223 -19.69 5.63 17.55
CA ASN A 223 -20.14 4.35 18.10
C ASN A 223 -19.22 3.17 17.72
N GLU A 224 -18.56 3.23 16.57
CA GLU A 224 -17.61 2.22 16.11
C GLU A 224 -16.38 2.08 17.02
N PHE A 225 -15.72 3.19 17.41
CA PHE A 225 -14.53 3.12 18.27
C PHE A 225 -14.90 2.81 19.72
N SER A 226 -15.99 3.38 20.23
CA SER A 226 -16.49 3.05 21.57
C SER A 226 -16.76 1.54 21.67
N ASN A 227 -17.51 0.98 20.71
CA ASN A 227 -17.79 -0.46 20.67
C ASN A 227 -16.49 -1.28 20.51
N GLY A 228 -15.58 -0.86 19.62
CA GLY A 228 -14.28 -1.51 19.46
C GLY A 228 -13.43 -1.49 20.74
N PHE A 229 -13.52 -0.43 21.54
CA PHE A 229 -12.81 -0.30 22.81
C PHE A 229 -13.44 -1.16 23.92
N TYR A 230 -14.77 -1.20 24.01
CA TYR A 230 -15.48 -2.12 24.91
C TYR A 230 -15.12 -3.58 24.61
N THR A 231 -15.22 -4.01 23.34
CA THR A 231 -14.82 -5.37 22.95
C THR A 231 -13.34 -5.64 23.21
N PHE A 232 -12.46 -4.63 23.09
CA PHE A 232 -11.05 -4.78 23.47
C PHE A 232 -10.92 -5.07 24.98
N THR A 233 -11.65 -4.37 25.84
CA THR A 233 -11.60 -4.60 27.29
C THR A 233 -12.21 -5.91 27.73
N GLU A 234 -13.29 -6.37 27.09
CA GLU A 234 -13.89 -7.68 27.32
C GLU A 234 -12.90 -8.81 27.02
N ILE A 235 -12.13 -8.68 25.92
CA ILE A 235 -11.08 -9.63 25.58
C ILE A 235 -9.91 -9.52 26.56
N LEU A 236 -9.50 -8.31 26.96
CA LEU A 236 -8.35 -8.14 27.85
C LEU A 236 -8.62 -8.67 29.27
N TYR A 237 -9.85 -8.52 29.75
CA TYR A 237 -10.29 -8.93 31.08
C TYR A 237 -11.55 -9.80 30.99
N PRO A 238 -11.45 -11.06 30.52
CA PRO A 238 -12.60 -11.94 30.42
C PRO A 238 -13.26 -12.13 31.78
N ASP A 239 -14.58 -11.96 31.83
CA ASP A 239 -15.44 -12.18 33.01
C ASP A 239 -15.12 -11.29 34.25
N ASP A 240 -14.27 -10.27 34.10
CA ASP A 240 -13.91 -9.32 35.18
C ASP A 240 -14.53 -7.94 34.91
N LEU A 241 -15.83 -7.83 35.22
CA LEU A 241 -16.62 -6.61 34.99
C LEU A 241 -16.09 -5.40 35.78
N GLU A 242 -15.52 -5.62 36.97
CA GLU A 242 -14.94 -4.53 37.76
C GLU A 242 -13.75 -3.90 37.06
N LYS A 243 -12.80 -4.71 36.54
CA LYS A 243 -11.66 -4.19 35.78
C LYS A 243 -12.07 -3.58 34.46
N GLN A 244 -13.04 -4.17 33.75
CA GLN A 244 -13.58 -3.58 32.52
C GLN A 244 -14.15 -2.18 32.80
N ASN A 245 -15.00 -2.05 33.82
CA ASN A 245 -15.61 -0.77 34.21
C ASN A 245 -14.55 0.25 34.66
N LEU A 246 -13.59 -0.16 35.49
CA LEU A 246 -12.49 0.68 35.94
C LEU A 246 -11.69 1.21 34.75
N PHE A 247 -11.35 0.35 33.79
CA PHE A 247 -10.55 0.76 32.65
C PHE A 247 -11.30 1.71 31.72
N VAL A 248 -12.55 1.41 31.37
CA VAL A 248 -13.32 2.21 30.40
C VAL A 248 -13.83 3.52 30.99
N ASN A 249 -14.41 3.49 32.18
CA ASN A 249 -15.14 4.65 32.71
C ASN A 249 -14.27 5.54 33.62
N ILE A 250 -13.20 4.99 34.22
CA ILE A 250 -12.35 5.75 35.14
C ILE A 250 -11.01 6.07 34.48
N GLU A 251 -10.22 5.05 34.13
CA GLU A 251 -8.84 5.26 33.62
C GLU A 251 -8.83 5.92 32.24
N PHE A 252 -9.64 5.43 31.31
CA PHE A 252 -9.75 6.06 30.00
C PHE A 252 -10.35 7.48 30.10
N GLY A 253 -11.30 7.71 31.01
CA GLY A 253 -11.82 9.05 31.30
C GLY A 253 -10.73 10.04 31.74
N LYS A 254 -9.76 9.61 32.57
CA LYS A 254 -8.60 10.44 32.94
C LYS A 254 -7.72 10.80 31.74
N TYR A 255 -7.63 9.90 30.76
CA TYR A 255 -6.90 10.14 29.51
C TYR A 255 -7.60 11.18 28.62
N LEU A 256 -8.93 11.31 28.71
CA LEU A 256 -9.71 12.33 27.99
C LEU A 256 -9.53 13.75 28.54
N ASN A 257 -9.19 13.88 29.83
CA ASN A 257 -9.15 15.15 30.56
C ASN A 257 -7.73 15.77 30.67
N LYS A 258 -6.76 15.24 29.92
CA LYS A 258 -5.38 15.77 29.83
C LYS A 258 -5.15 16.46 28.50
#